data_AF-A0A2M7WQF8-F1
#
_entry.id   AF-A0A2M7WQF8-F1
#
_cell.length_a   1.000
_cell.length_b   1.000
_cell.length_c   1.000
_cell.angle_alpha   90.00
_cell.angle_beta   90.00
_cell.angle_gamma   90.00
#
_symmetry.space_group_name_H-M   'P 1'
#
loop_
_entity.id
_entity.type
_entity.pdbx_description
1 polymer ?
#
loop_
_entity_poly.entity_id
_entity_poly.type
_entity_poly.pdbx_seq_one_letter_code
_entity_poly.pdbx_strand_id
1 'polypeptide(L)'
;MNFDISDDLKKQARSPHNLFVLNVFLFNLLMTPAAIVLDVGMIALLIPPLCSLSVIAYIYIRSKKETIWFVDMHWRLAFRRCQWLMAGYGISAMLVLIAWLLSLTTADAKMAEIMFTAISRVAILPTLLAVMITVVLEAGGFQLINHGEVPDKLVEEYPPPDPIEQP
;
A
#
# COMPACT_ATOMS: atom_id res chain seq x y z
N MET A 1 -8.32 12.93 18.41
CA MET A 1 -8.98 12.75 19.75
C MET A 1 -8.42 11.52 20.48
N ASN A 2 -8.29 11.55 21.82
CA ASN A 2 -7.78 10.45 22.65
C ASN A 2 -8.96 9.69 23.31
N PHE A 3 -8.94 8.36 23.24
CA PHE A 3 -9.95 7.46 23.79
C PHE A 3 -9.33 6.52 24.84
N ASP A 4 -10.07 6.23 25.91
CA ASP A 4 -9.67 5.20 26.87
C ASP A 4 -9.96 3.81 26.29
N ILE A 5 -8.93 3.17 25.73
CA ILE A 5 -9.03 1.93 24.96
C ILE A 5 -8.21 0.84 25.64
N SER A 6 -8.83 -0.33 25.85
CA SER A 6 -8.15 -1.50 26.41
C SER A 6 -6.98 -1.98 25.53
N ASP A 7 -5.99 -2.62 26.15
CA ASP A 7 -4.81 -3.12 25.43
C ASP A 7 -5.16 -4.19 24.37
N ASP A 8 -6.24 -4.95 24.58
CA ASP A 8 -6.71 -5.93 23.60
C ASP A 8 -7.20 -5.24 22.31
N LEU A 9 -8.00 -4.18 22.44
CA LEU A 9 -8.46 -3.39 21.30
C LEU A 9 -7.31 -2.68 20.59
N LYS A 10 -6.32 -2.16 21.33
CA LYS A 10 -5.09 -1.61 20.74
C LYS A 10 -4.34 -2.68 19.94
N LYS A 11 -4.24 -3.91 20.45
CA LYS A 11 -3.60 -5.03 19.74
C LYS A 11 -4.36 -5.38 18.46
N GLN A 12 -5.69 -5.41 18.50
CA GLN A 12 -6.52 -5.65 17.32
C GLN A 12 -6.36 -4.54 16.27
N ALA A 13 -6.31 -3.27 16.69
CA ALA A 13 -6.10 -2.11 15.83
C ALA A 13 -4.73 -2.11 15.11
N ARG A 14 -3.71 -2.81 15.63
CA ARG A 14 -2.41 -2.96 14.95
C ARG A 14 -2.44 -3.92 13.77
N SER A 15 -3.39 -4.85 13.73
CA SER A 15 -3.50 -5.88 12.69
C SER A 15 -3.44 -5.33 11.26
N PRO A 16 -4.27 -4.33 10.86
CA PRO A 16 -4.21 -3.77 9.51
C PRO A 16 -2.84 -3.17 9.15
N HIS A 17 -2.21 -2.48 10.10
CA HIS A 17 -0.91 -1.84 9.90
C HIS A 17 0.22 -2.86 9.75
N ASN A 18 0.24 -3.89 10.61
CA ASN A 18 1.20 -4.99 10.50
C ASN A 18 1.06 -5.72 9.17
N LEU A 19 -0.18 -5.98 8.72
CA LEU A 19 -0.44 -6.64 7.45
C LEU A 19 0.05 -5.80 6.28
N PHE A 20 -0.17 -4.49 6.31
CA PHE A 20 0.28 -3.59 5.25
C PHE A 20 1.80 -3.40 5.23
N VAL A 21 2.46 -3.28 6.39
CA VAL A 21 3.93 -3.24 6.47
C VAL A 21 4.54 -4.54 5.93
N LEU A 22 3.98 -5.69 6.32
CA LEU A 22 4.41 -6.99 5.80
C LEU A 22 4.24 -7.08 4.28
N ASN A 23 3.12 -6.60 3.76
CA ASN A 23 2.84 -6.52 2.33
C ASN A 23 3.89 -5.69 1.58
N VAL A 24 4.20 -4.49 2.07
CA VAL A 24 5.22 -3.62 1.49
C VAL A 24 6.59 -4.30 1.54
N PHE A 25 6.96 -4.84 2.70
CA PHE A 25 8.25 -5.48 2.89
C PHE A 25 8.44 -6.72 2.00
N LEU A 26 7.50 -7.67 2.02
CA LEU A 26 7.62 -8.92 1.27
C LEU A 26 7.56 -8.71 -0.24
N PHE A 27 6.54 -8.00 -0.73
CA PHE A 27 6.32 -7.91 -2.16
C PHE A 27 7.15 -6.79 -2.79
N ASN A 28 7.21 -5.61 -2.17
CA ASN A 28 7.86 -4.47 -2.82
C ASN A 28 9.37 -4.41 -2.53
N LEU A 29 9.78 -4.70 -1.30
CA LEU A 29 11.18 -4.55 -0.89
C LEU A 29 12.01 -5.83 -1.12
N LEU A 30 11.44 -7.02 -0.93
CA LEU A 30 12.15 -8.28 -1.15
C LEU A 30 11.88 -8.88 -2.53
N MET A 31 10.61 -9.07 -2.91
CA MET A 31 10.27 -9.79 -4.13
C MET A 31 10.62 -9.01 -5.41
N THR A 32 10.42 -7.69 -5.45
CA THR A 32 10.77 -6.88 -6.63
C THR A 32 12.27 -6.93 -6.95
N PRO A 33 13.21 -6.65 -6.01
CA PRO A 33 14.63 -6.81 -6.30
C PRO A 33 15.03 -8.25 -6.60
N ALA A 34 14.44 -9.24 -5.90
CA ALA A 34 14.70 -10.65 -6.18
C ALA A 34 14.32 -11.04 -7.61
N ALA A 35 13.17 -10.59 -8.11
CA ALA A 35 12.74 -10.82 -9.49
C ALA A 35 13.72 -10.23 -10.52
N ILE A 36 14.32 -9.07 -10.22
CA ILE A 36 15.33 -8.43 -11.06
C ILE A 36 16.65 -9.21 -11.04
N VAL A 37 17.13 -9.59 -9.85
CA VAL A 37 18.44 -10.27 -9.68
C VAL A 37 18.43 -11.69 -10.25
N LEU A 38 17.29 -12.39 -10.12
CA LEU A 38 17.15 -13.77 -10.61
C LEU A 38 16.88 -13.85 -12.13
N ASP A 39 16.81 -12.70 -12.82
CA ASP A 39 16.54 -12.58 -14.26
C ASP A 39 15.35 -13.44 -14.74
N VAL A 40 14.29 -13.49 -13.93
CA VAL A 40 13.06 -14.27 -14.19
C VAL A 40 12.24 -13.67 -15.36
N GLY A 41 12.75 -12.60 -15.96
CA GLY A 41 12.12 -11.87 -17.04
C GLY A 41 11.10 -10.85 -16.56
N MET A 42 10.65 -10.05 -17.50
CA MET A 42 9.84 -8.87 -17.25
C MET A 42 8.44 -9.16 -16.69
N ILE A 43 7.90 -10.36 -16.95
CA ILE A 43 6.62 -10.82 -16.37
C ILE A 43 6.74 -10.94 -14.85
N ALA A 44 7.93 -11.28 -14.33
CA ALA A 44 8.15 -11.39 -12.89
C ALA A 44 8.00 -10.05 -12.16
N LEU A 45 8.19 -8.91 -12.84
CA LEU A 45 7.92 -7.59 -12.27
C LEU A 45 6.42 -7.31 -12.04
N LEU A 46 5.53 -8.07 -12.68
CA LEU A 46 4.08 -7.97 -12.44
C LEU A 46 3.63 -8.80 -11.23
N ILE A 47 4.40 -9.81 -10.83
CA ILE A 47 4.03 -10.70 -9.72
C ILE A 47 3.92 -9.93 -8.39
N PRO A 48 4.94 -9.15 -7.94
CA PRO A 48 4.85 -8.43 -6.69
C PRO A 48 3.66 -7.45 -6.58
N PRO A 49 3.39 -6.57 -7.57
CA PRO A 49 2.24 -5.67 -7.47
C PRO A 49 0.91 -6.42 -7.49
N LEU A 50 0.78 -7.55 -8.20
CA LEU A 50 -0.44 -8.36 -8.18
C LEU A 50 -0.69 -9.02 -6.82
N CYS A 51 0.35 -9.60 -6.22
CA CYS A 51 0.27 -10.14 -4.86
C CYS A 51 -0.06 -9.03 -3.84
N SER A 52 0.57 -7.87 -3.99
CA SER A 52 0.33 -6.71 -3.13
C SER A 52 -1.11 -6.20 -3.23
N LEU A 53 -1.65 -6.08 -4.45
CA LEU A 53 -3.04 -5.69 -4.68
C LEU A 53 -4.03 -6.68 -4.03
N SER A 54 -3.69 -7.97 -3.96
CA SER A 54 -4.53 -8.97 -3.31
C SER A 54 -4.63 -8.72 -1.80
N VAL A 55 -3.53 -8.34 -1.14
CA VAL A 55 -3.55 -7.96 0.28
C VAL A 55 -4.29 -6.65 0.50
N ILE A 56 -4.10 -5.66 -0.37
CA ILE A 56 -4.84 -4.38 -0.32
C ILE A 56 -6.35 -4.63 -0.48
N ALA A 57 -6.75 -5.52 -1.38
CA ALA A 57 -8.15 -5.90 -1.56
C ALA A 57 -8.72 -6.55 -0.29
N TYR A 58 -7.95 -7.40 0.39
CA TYR A 58 -8.35 -7.96 1.68
C TYR A 58 -8.53 -6.86 2.75
N ILE A 59 -7.58 -5.91 2.86
CA ILE A 59 -7.68 -4.77 3.77
C ILE A 59 -8.93 -3.95 3.50
N TYR A 60 -9.25 -3.69 2.23
CA TYR A 60 -10.47 -2.99 1.81
C TYR A 60 -11.75 -3.71 2.21
N ILE A 61 -11.82 -5.04 1.98
CA ILE A 61 -12.98 -5.84 2.36
C ILE A 61 -13.15 -5.82 3.88
N ARG A 62 -12.05 -5.91 4.63
CA ARG A 62 -12.09 -5.88 6.10
C ARG A 62 -12.42 -4.49 6.65
N SER A 63 -12.01 -3.40 5.98
CA SER A 63 -12.33 -2.02 6.40
C SER A 63 -13.80 -1.64 6.25
N LYS A 64 -14.58 -2.44 5.51
CA LYS A 64 -16.03 -2.28 5.37
C LYS A 64 -16.85 -3.00 6.42
N LYS A 65 -16.23 -3.88 7.22
CA LYS A 65 -16.95 -4.55 8.30
C LYS A 65 -17.16 -3.57 9.45
N GLU A 66 -18.31 -3.69 10.09
CA GLU A 66 -18.67 -2.94 11.30
C GLU A 66 -18.58 -3.91 12.47
N THR A 67 -17.56 -3.73 13.28
CA THR A 67 -17.23 -4.52 14.46
C THR A 67 -17.09 -3.56 15.65
N ILE A 68 -15.88 -3.11 15.94
CA ILE A 68 -15.59 -2.17 17.01
C ILE A 68 -15.04 -0.90 16.36
N TRP A 69 -15.68 0.24 16.65
CA TRP A 69 -15.42 1.51 15.98
C TRP A 69 -13.93 1.85 15.93
N PHE A 70 -13.23 1.76 17.06
CA PHE A 70 -11.79 2.05 17.14
C PHE A 70 -10.95 1.17 16.19
N VAL A 71 -11.23 -0.14 16.19
CA VAL A 71 -10.52 -1.10 15.34
C VAL A 71 -10.81 -0.82 13.87
N ASP A 72 -12.07 -0.58 13.51
CA ASP A 72 -12.47 -0.33 12.13
C ASP A 72 -11.95 1.00 11.58
N MET A 73 -11.79 2.03 12.43
CA MET A 73 -11.11 3.27 12.04
C MET A 73 -9.65 3.03 11.64
N HIS A 74 -8.94 2.15 12.35
CA HIS A 74 -7.58 1.77 11.97
C HIS A 74 -7.51 0.94 10.67
N TRP A 75 -8.52 0.09 10.40
CA TRP A 75 -8.65 -0.58 9.10
C TRP A 75 -8.86 0.42 7.96
N ARG A 76 -9.72 1.43 8.16
CA ARG A 76 -9.97 2.49 7.17
C ARG A 76 -8.75 3.38 6.96
N LEU A 77 -8.04 3.72 8.05
CA LEU A 77 -6.81 4.49 8.00
C LEU A 77 -5.71 3.77 7.20
N ALA A 78 -5.49 2.49 7.49
CA ALA A 78 -4.53 1.66 6.74
C ALA A 78 -4.92 1.57 5.26
N PHE A 79 -6.22 1.39 4.94
CA PHE A 79 -6.69 1.39 3.56
C PHE A 79 -6.43 2.72 2.84
N ARG A 80 -6.70 3.87 3.47
CA ARG A 80 -6.39 5.20 2.89
C ARG A 80 -4.90 5.34 2.56
N ARG A 81 -4.03 4.79 3.40
CA ARG A 81 -2.59 4.82 3.16
C ARG A 81 -2.18 3.87 2.04
N CYS A 82 -2.85 2.74 1.86
CA CYS A 82 -2.66 1.86 0.70
C CYS A 82 -2.90 2.58 -0.64
N GLN A 83 -3.74 3.62 -0.67
CA GLN A 83 -4.01 4.38 -1.90
C GLN A 83 -2.76 5.09 -2.45
N TRP A 84 -1.80 5.48 -1.60
CA TRP A 84 -0.52 6.00 -2.05
C TRP A 84 0.29 4.94 -2.80
N LEU A 85 0.29 3.70 -2.30
CA LEU A 85 0.95 2.58 -2.97
C LEU A 85 0.27 2.26 -4.31
N MET A 86 -1.07 2.27 -4.33
CA MET A 86 -1.84 2.10 -5.57
C MET A 86 -1.57 3.21 -6.60
N ALA A 87 -1.44 4.46 -6.15
CA ALA A 87 -1.06 5.57 -7.01
C ALA A 87 0.35 5.37 -7.60
N GLY A 88 1.31 4.94 -6.78
CA GLY A 88 2.64 4.54 -7.23
C GLY A 88 2.60 3.48 -8.32
N TYR A 89 1.82 2.40 -8.11
CA TYR A 89 1.62 1.35 -9.11
C TYR A 89 0.96 1.89 -10.39
N GLY A 90 -0.06 2.74 -10.27
CA GLY A 90 -0.74 3.33 -11.43
C GLY A 90 0.20 4.17 -12.29
N ILE A 91 1.01 5.04 -11.67
CA ILE A 91 1.99 5.86 -12.38
C ILE A 91 3.07 4.98 -13.02
N SER A 92 3.62 4.02 -12.28
CA SER A 92 4.63 3.09 -12.80
C SER A 92 4.10 2.27 -13.98
N ALA A 93 2.89 1.72 -13.87
CA ALA A 93 2.24 0.96 -14.95
C ALA A 93 1.98 1.83 -16.19
N MET A 94 1.56 3.08 -15.99
CA MET A 94 1.38 4.04 -17.09
C MET A 94 2.69 4.33 -17.83
N LEU A 95 3.80 4.53 -17.10
CA LEU A 95 5.12 4.75 -17.72
C LEU A 95 5.60 3.53 -18.50
N VAL A 96 5.42 2.31 -17.96
CA VAL A 96 5.74 1.06 -18.67
C VAL A 96 4.87 0.90 -19.91
N LEU A 97 3.58 1.22 -19.82
CA LEU A 97 2.67 1.17 -20.97
C LEU A 97 3.11 2.14 -22.08
N ILE A 98 3.51 3.36 -21.72
CA ILE A 98 4.06 4.33 -22.67
C ILE A 98 5.34 3.81 -23.30
N ALA A 99 6.26 3.25 -22.51
CA ALA A 99 7.50 2.65 -23.01
C ALA A 99 7.22 1.53 -24.02
N TRP A 100 6.24 0.68 -23.70
CA TRP A 100 5.80 -0.39 -24.58
C TRP A 100 5.22 0.16 -25.89
N LEU A 101 4.33 1.15 -25.85
CA LEU A 101 3.76 1.76 -27.05
C LEU A 101 4.83 2.40 -27.94
N LEU A 102 5.80 3.11 -27.36
CA LEU A 102 6.93 3.70 -28.09
C LEU A 102 7.83 2.64 -28.74
N SER A 103 7.98 1.47 -28.09
CA SER A 103 8.75 0.36 -28.64
C SER A 103 8.12 -0.20 -29.93
N LEU A 104 6.78 -0.17 -30.04
CA LEU A 104 6.05 -0.62 -31.23
C LEU A 104 6.21 0.31 -32.44
N THR A 105 6.47 1.61 -32.19
CA THR A 105 6.65 2.62 -33.26
C THR A 105 8.09 2.77 -33.73
N THR A 106 9.03 2.10 -33.08
CA THR A 106 10.47 2.23 -33.36
C THR A 106 10.88 1.28 -34.50
N ALA A 107 11.52 1.81 -35.55
CA ALA A 107 11.88 1.01 -36.73
C ALA A 107 13.01 0.00 -36.47
N ASP A 108 13.92 0.29 -35.53
CA ASP A 108 15.01 -0.61 -35.15
C ASP A 108 14.64 -1.38 -33.87
N ALA A 109 14.57 -2.70 -33.99
CA ALA A 109 14.25 -3.60 -32.87
C ALA A 109 15.24 -3.50 -31.70
N LYS A 110 16.54 -3.30 -31.97
CA LYS A 110 17.55 -3.14 -30.91
C LYS A 110 17.37 -1.82 -30.18
N MET A 111 17.06 -0.74 -30.90
CA MET A 111 16.78 0.56 -30.28
C MET A 111 15.51 0.50 -29.42
N ALA A 112 14.47 -0.19 -29.90
CA ALA A 112 13.23 -0.42 -29.16
C ALA A 112 13.48 -1.15 -27.82
N GLU A 113 14.27 -2.23 -27.84
CA GLU A 113 14.59 -3.04 -26.66
C GLU A 113 15.39 -2.25 -25.61
N ILE A 114 16.41 -1.50 -26.04
CA ILE A 114 17.23 -0.66 -25.16
C ILE A 114 16.37 0.43 -24.52
N MET A 115 15.58 1.14 -25.31
CA MET A 115 14.70 2.21 -24.84
C MET A 115 13.66 1.67 -23.86
N PHE A 116 13.01 0.56 -24.21
CA PHE A 116 12.03 -0.10 -23.34
C PHE A 116 12.67 -0.49 -22.00
N THR A 117 13.85 -1.08 -22.02
CA THR A 117 14.59 -1.48 -20.80
C THR A 117 14.98 -0.26 -19.97
N ALA A 118 15.43 0.83 -20.59
CA ALA A 118 15.81 2.05 -19.89
C ALA A 118 14.61 2.73 -19.22
N ILE A 119 13.50 2.90 -19.95
CA ILE A 119 12.30 3.56 -19.43
C ILE A 119 11.64 2.70 -18.34
N SER A 120 11.57 1.38 -18.52
CA SER A 120 10.97 0.49 -17.52
C SER A 120 11.73 0.50 -16.19
N ARG A 121 13.05 0.67 -16.19
CA ARG A 121 13.84 0.85 -14.96
C ARG A 121 13.51 2.16 -14.24
N VAL A 122 13.37 3.26 -14.98
CA VAL A 122 12.97 4.56 -14.41
C VAL A 122 11.53 4.53 -13.92
N ALA A 123 10.65 3.79 -14.60
CA ALA A 123 9.25 3.64 -14.25
C ALA A 123 9.03 2.97 -12.88
N ILE A 124 10.04 2.33 -12.27
CA ILE A 124 9.93 1.75 -10.92
C ILE A 124 10.00 2.83 -9.83
N LEU A 125 10.59 4.00 -10.10
CA LEU A 125 10.82 5.05 -9.10
C LEU A 125 9.55 5.56 -8.40
N PRO A 126 8.42 5.85 -9.08
CA PRO A 126 7.18 6.25 -8.42
C PRO A 126 6.69 5.23 -7.39
N THR A 127 6.83 3.94 -7.68
CA THR A 127 6.48 2.87 -6.74
C THR A 127 7.39 2.89 -5.51
N LEU A 128 8.70 3.09 -5.68
CA LEU A 128 9.64 3.18 -4.55
C LEU A 128 9.35 4.40 -3.67
N LEU A 129 9.02 5.54 -4.26
CA LEU A 129 8.61 6.73 -3.51
C LEU A 129 7.32 6.48 -2.74
N ALA A 130 6.33 5.82 -3.36
CA ALA A 130 5.09 5.45 -2.68
C ALA A 130 5.34 4.48 -1.51
N VAL A 131 6.24 3.50 -1.68
CA VAL A 131 6.68 2.60 -0.60
C VAL A 131 7.28 3.40 0.55
N MET A 132 8.20 4.32 0.27
CA MET A 132 8.82 5.16 1.31
C MET A 132 7.77 5.98 2.07
N ILE A 133 6.88 6.67 1.35
CA ILE A 133 5.80 7.48 1.95
C ILE A 133 4.92 6.61 2.83
N THR A 134 4.50 5.45 2.33
CA THR A 134 3.58 4.57 3.06
C THR A 134 4.21 3.99 4.32
N VAL A 135 5.47 3.56 4.30
CA VAL A 135 6.19 3.09 5.49
C VAL A 135 6.27 4.19 6.56
N VAL A 136 6.58 5.43 6.16
CA VAL A 136 6.63 6.57 7.09
C VAL A 136 5.24 6.85 7.70
N LEU A 137 4.19 6.82 6.89
CA LEU A 137 2.83 7.00 7.38
C LEU A 137 2.43 5.89 8.37
N GLU A 138 2.82 4.65 8.11
CA GLU A 138 2.55 3.50 8.99
C GLU A 138 3.19 3.64 10.36
N ALA A 139 4.43 4.15 10.44
CA ALA A 139 5.05 4.46 11.73
C ALA A 139 4.19 5.42 12.57
N GLY A 140 3.59 6.44 11.94
CA GLY A 140 2.63 7.33 12.60
C GLY A 140 1.31 6.66 13.00
N GLY A 141 0.87 5.62 12.28
CA GLY A 141 -0.30 4.81 12.65
C GLY A 141 -0.11 4.07 13.97
N PHE A 142 1.08 3.50 14.19
CA PHE A 142 1.38 2.84 15.45
C PHE A 142 1.43 3.81 16.64
N GLN A 143 1.90 5.04 16.44
CA GLN A 143 1.89 6.07 17.49
C GLN A 143 0.46 6.42 17.91
N LEU A 144 -0.44 6.61 16.93
CA LEU A 144 -1.86 6.84 17.20
C LEU A 144 -2.48 5.71 18.03
N ILE A 145 -2.21 4.44 17.70
CA ILE A 145 -2.73 3.30 18.47
C ILE A 145 -2.20 3.29 19.92
N ASN A 146 -0.89 3.55 20.09
CA ASN A 146 -0.27 3.57 21.42
C ASN A 146 -0.98 4.59 22.33
N HIS A 147 -1.30 5.75 21.77
CA HIS A 147 -1.99 6.84 22.46
C HIS A 147 -3.51 6.66 22.51
N GLY A 148 -4.09 5.62 21.87
CA GLY A 148 -5.54 5.47 21.81
C GLY A 148 -6.23 6.53 20.95
N GLU A 149 -5.53 7.06 19.94
CA GLU A 149 -5.98 8.17 19.12
C GLU A 149 -6.43 7.74 17.72
N VAL A 150 -7.42 8.46 17.19
CA VAL A 150 -7.86 8.38 15.79
C VAL A 150 -7.72 9.77 15.16
N PRO A 151 -7.25 9.89 13.90
CA PRO A 151 -7.15 11.17 13.20
C PRO A 151 -8.50 11.89 13.11
N ASP A 152 -8.52 13.20 13.34
CA ASP A 152 -9.77 13.97 13.43
C ASP A 152 -10.62 13.89 12.15
N LYS A 153 -9.97 13.87 10.97
CA LYS A 153 -10.66 13.65 9.68
C LYS A 153 -11.46 12.35 9.60
N LEU A 154 -11.03 11.30 10.32
CA LEU A 154 -11.77 10.03 10.37
C LEU A 154 -12.91 10.08 11.39
N VAL A 155 -12.72 10.79 12.50
CA VAL A 155 -13.76 11.02 13.50
C VAL A 155 -14.90 11.86 12.91
N GLU A 156 -14.58 12.90 12.14
CA GLU A 156 -15.57 13.75 11.48
C GLU A 156 -16.40 12.98 10.44
N GLU A 157 -15.78 12.07 9.70
CA GLU A 157 -16.48 11.26 8.68
C GLU A 157 -17.23 10.06 9.28
N TYR A 158 -16.73 9.52 10.38
CA TYR A 158 -17.30 8.38 11.11
C TYR A 158 -17.32 8.70 12.61
N PRO A 159 -18.35 9.42 13.10
CA PRO A 159 -18.43 9.79 14.50
C PRO A 159 -18.45 8.54 15.40
N PRO A 160 -17.81 8.59 16.58
CA PRO A 160 -17.83 7.48 17.52
C PRO A 160 -19.26 7.26 18.04
N PRO A 161 -19.66 5.99 18.26
CA PRO A 161 -20.91 5.70 18.96
C PRO A 161 -20.85 6.22 20.40
N ASP A 162 -22.01 6.45 21.01
CA ASP A 162 -22.11 7.01 22.36
C ASP A 162 -21.27 6.19 23.38
N PRO A 163 -20.72 6.82 24.44
CA PRO A 163 -19.81 6.18 25.40
C PRO A 163 -20.32 4.90 26.09
N ILE A 164 -21.62 4.58 25.94
CA ILE A 164 -22.32 3.46 26.58
C ILE A 164 -22.24 2.18 25.72
N GLU A 165 -21.82 2.27 24.45
CA GLU A 165 -21.91 1.16 23.48
C GLU A 165 -20.58 0.44 23.18
N GLN A 166 -19.46 0.79 23.83
CA GLN A 166 -18.21 0.07 23.64
C GLN A 166 -18.07 -1.03 24.72
N PRO A 167 -18.08 -2.33 24.34
CA PRO A 167 -17.96 -3.44 25.29
C PRO A 167 -16.58 -3.55 25.94
#